data_AF-A0A0C3DZX7-F1
#
_entry.id   AF-A0A0C3DZX7-F1
#
_cell.length_a   1.000
_cell.length_b   1.000
_cell.length_c   1.000
_cell.angle_alpha   90.00
_cell.angle_beta   90.00
_cell.angle_gamma   90.00
#
_symmetry.space_group_name_H-M   'P 1'
#
loop_
_entity.id
_entity.type
_entity.pdbx_description
1 polymer ?
#
loop_
_entity_poly.entity_id
_entity_poly.type
_entity_poly.pdbx_seq_one_letter_code
_entity_poly.pdbx_strand_id
1 'polypeptide(L)'
;MTSTSQHYGDSNSPSDLPSAQKHTNPSALELGLRKKPSIQDPLVHCSRHFGCAVHTFCSIQTLVTNGIIHMGEDDTELLSAVEWKELAIFCELLKMVPRLEAWLMESSEDEVISISDLIQKGINGACADDTKGMKGAIIDWITPKGQSLTLHIPWNVKSGRGFNHERTGALLCPTGLDWNNTKYFFYSLPNQID
;
A
#
# COMPACT_ATOMS: atom_id res chain seq x y z
N MET A 1 -5.33 25.21 -79.49
CA MET A 1 -6.30 24.67 -80.48
C MET A 1 -5.65 23.40 -81.00
N THR A 2 -6.06 22.19 -80.66
CA THR A 2 -7.41 21.60 -80.68
C THR A 2 -7.52 20.47 -79.64
N SER A 3 -8.77 20.28 -79.20
CA SER A 3 -9.31 19.26 -78.31
C SER A 3 -9.23 17.84 -78.87
N THR A 4 -9.39 16.83 -78.01
CA THR A 4 -10.13 15.53 -78.13
C THR A 4 -9.46 14.51 -77.17
N SER A 5 -10.12 13.69 -76.36
CA SER A 5 -11.46 13.60 -75.78
C SER A 5 -11.33 12.53 -74.69
N GLN A 6 -12.01 12.73 -73.57
CA GLN A 6 -12.18 11.75 -72.50
C GLN A 6 -13.13 10.62 -72.94
N HIS A 7 -12.96 9.42 -72.38
CA HIS A 7 -14.07 8.57 -71.94
C HIS A 7 -13.63 7.52 -70.92
N TYR A 8 -14.58 7.11 -70.07
CA TYR A 8 -14.54 6.24 -68.86
C TYR A 8 -14.56 7.07 -67.56
N GLY A 9 -15.53 6.93 -66.67
CA GLY A 9 -16.66 6.01 -66.58
C GLY A 9 -17.54 6.39 -65.38
N ASP A 10 -18.77 5.89 -65.43
CA ASP A 10 -19.96 6.27 -64.68
C ASP A 10 -20.07 5.74 -63.22
N SER A 11 -20.83 6.51 -62.43
CA SER A 11 -21.91 6.08 -61.50
C SER A 11 -21.63 5.52 -60.08
N ASN A 12 -22.11 6.34 -59.12
CA ASN A 12 -23.04 6.08 -57.99
C ASN A 12 -22.68 5.31 -56.70
N SER A 13 -22.78 6.09 -55.60
CA SER A 13 -23.41 5.83 -54.28
C SER A 13 -22.70 4.90 -53.26
N PRO A 14 -23.09 4.93 -51.97
CA PRO A 14 -23.55 6.03 -51.11
C PRO A 14 -22.70 6.18 -49.82
N SER A 15 -22.98 7.25 -49.09
CA SER A 15 -22.45 7.61 -47.77
C SER A 15 -22.76 6.57 -46.67
N ASP A 16 -21.72 5.96 -46.11
CA ASP A 16 -21.80 5.17 -44.88
C ASP A 16 -21.33 5.98 -43.67
N LEU A 17 -22.28 6.29 -42.79
CA LEU A 17 -22.06 6.76 -41.43
C LEU A 17 -21.46 5.62 -40.58
N PRO A 18 -20.45 5.87 -39.73
CA PRO A 18 -19.99 4.85 -38.79
C PRO A 18 -21.05 4.63 -37.71
N SER A 19 -21.59 3.41 -37.73
CA SER A 19 -22.43 2.78 -36.71
C SER A 19 -22.02 3.17 -35.29
N ALA A 20 -23.01 3.63 -34.52
CA ALA A 20 -22.91 3.79 -33.07
C ALA A 20 -22.27 2.55 -32.44
N GLN A 21 -21.08 2.70 -31.87
CA GLN A 21 -20.46 1.67 -31.07
C GLN A 21 -21.34 1.45 -29.84
N LYS A 22 -22.03 0.31 -29.85
CA LYS A 22 -22.74 -0.27 -28.73
C LYS A 22 -21.77 -0.27 -27.54
N HIS A 23 -22.05 0.56 -26.53
CA HIS A 23 -21.38 0.45 -25.24
C HIS A 23 -21.67 -0.96 -24.72
N THR A 24 -20.71 -1.87 -24.89
CA THR A 24 -20.68 -3.13 -24.16
C THR A 24 -20.53 -2.74 -22.70
N ASN A 25 -21.65 -2.79 -21.97
CA ASN A 25 -21.64 -2.63 -20.52
C ASN A 25 -20.64 -3.65 -19.96
N PRO A 26 -19.53 -3.21 -19.35
CA PRO A 26 -18.56 -4.14 -18.78
C PRO A 26 -19.29 -4.95 -17.69
N SER A 27 -19.11 -6.26 -17.71
CA SER A 27 -19.72 -7.13 -16.72
C SER A 27 -19.25 -6.71 -15.32
N ALA A 28 -20.12 -6.81 -14.31
CA ALA A 28 -19.74 -6.55 -12.92
C ALA A 28 -18.64 -7.50 -12.42
N LEU A 29 -18.40 -8.60 -13.14
CA LEU A 29 -17.34 -9.58 -12.89
C LEU A 29 -16.09 -9.35 -13.75
N GLU A 30 -16.11 -8.39 -14.68
CA GLU A 30 -14.96 -8.03 -15.51
C GLU A 30 -14.18 -6.90 -14.82
N LEU A 31 -12.99 -7.24 -14.32
CA LEU A 31 -12.01 -6.24 -13.95
C LEU A 31 -11.56 -5.49 -15.21
N GLY A 32 -11.92 -4.21 -15.30
CA GLY A 32 -11.43 -3.31 -16.35
C GLY A 32 -9.89 -3.30 -16.42
N LEU A 33 -9.34 -2.91 -17.56
CA LEU A 33 -7.91 -3.00 -17.89
C LEU A 33 -7.02 -2.51 -16.74
N ARG A 34 -6.50 -3.46 -15.95
CA ARG A 34 -5.62 -3.17 -14.81
C ARG A 34 -4.27 -2.71 -15.37
N LYS A 35 -3.64 -1.77 -14.67
CA LYS A 35 -2.23 -1.44 -14.91
C LYS A 35 -1.42 -2.74 -14.88
N LYS A 36 -0.47 -2.90 -15.82
CA LYS A 36 0.39 -4.09 -15.90
C LYS A 36 0.90 -4.45 -14.50
N PRO A 37 0.85 -5.74 -14.10
CA PRO A 37 1.44 -6.18 -12.83
C PRO A 37 2.85 -5.61 -12.73
N SER A 38 3.15 -5.00 -11.58
CA SER A 38 4.53 -4.59 -11.30
C SER A 38 5.43 -5.80 -11.48
N ILE A 39 6.56 -5.64 -12.17
CA ILE A 39 7.64 -6.65 -12.24
C ILE A 39 8.27 -6.71 -10.84
N GLN A 40 7.50 -7.16 -9.86
CA GLN A 40 7.95 -7.43 -8.51
C GLN A 40 8.01 -8.93 -8.34
N ASP A 41 8.99 -9.37 -7.56
CA ASP A 41 9.12 -10.77 -7.18
C ASP A 41 7.79 -11.29 -6.60
N PRO A 42 7.29 -12.47 -7.04
CA PRO A 42 6.04 -13.03 -6.53
C PRO A 42 6.01 -13.14 -5.00
N LEU A 43 7.13 -13.45 -4.35
CA LEU A 43 7.24 -13.55 -2.90
C LEU A 43 7.01 -12.19 -2.23
N VAL A 44 7.55 -11.10 -2.81
CA VAL A 44 7.30 -9.73 -2.33
C VAL A 44 5.82 -9.38 -2.44
N HIS A 45 5.16 -9.81 -3.52
CA HIS A 45 3.73 -9.56 -3.72
C HIS A 45 2.86 -10.34 -2.71
N CYS A 46 3.11 -11.64 -2.51
CA CYS A 46 2.36 -12.45 -1.55
C CYS A 46 2.59 -11.96 -0.11
N SER A 47 3.83 -11.62 0.23
CA SER A 47 4.19 -11.16 1.58
C SER A 47 3.57 -9.81 1.95
N ARG A 48 3.25 -8.99 0.95
CA ARG A 48 2.44 -7.78 1.16
C ARG A 48 1.06 -8.12 1.69
N HIS A 49 0.39 -9.13 1.14
CA HIS A 49 -0.92 -9.56 1.62
C HIS A 49 -0.84 -10.09 3.05
N PHE A 50 0.18 -10.91 3.35
CA PHE A 50 0.47 -11.36 4.71
C PHE A 50 0.65 -10.17 5.68
N GLY A 51 1.43 -9.16 5.30
CA GLY A 51 1.61 -7.95 6.09
C GLY A 51 0.28 -7.25 6.39
N CYS A 52 -0.58 -7.06 5.39
CA CYS A 52 -1.89 -6.43 5.57
C CYS A 52 -2.85 -7.25 6.44
N ALA A 53 -2.87 -8.57 6.28
CA ALA A 53 -3.92 -9.44 6.82
C ALA A 53 -3.57 -10.11 8.15
N VAL A 54 -2.28 -10.38 8.40
CA VAL A 54 -1.81 -11.19 9.52
C VAL A 54 -1.00 -10.35 10.50
N HIS A 55 0.15 -9.84 10.07
CA HIS A 55 1.05 -9.11 10.96
C HIS A 55 1.97 -8.12 10.21
N THR A 56 1.80 -6.82 10.49
CA THR A 56 2.58 -5.74 9.86
C THR A 56 3.94 -5.48 10.49
N PHE A 57 4.11 -5.75 11.80
CA PHE A 57 5.30 -5.39 12.56
C PHE A 57 5.97 -6.63 13.17
N CYS A 58 6.64 -7.46 12.36
CA CYS A 58 7.43 -8.58 12.86
C CYS A 58 8.84 -8.56 12.26
N SER A 59 9.82 -9.03 13.02
CA SER A 59 11.16 -9.34 12.51
C SER A 59 11.06 -10.63 11.71
N ILE A 60 10.98 -10.54 10.38
CA ILE A 60 10.77 -11.73 9.55
C ILE A 60 11.92 -12.71 9.65
N GLN A 61 13.16 -12.21 9.73
CA GLN A 61 14.32 -13.07 9.90
C GLN A 61 14.19 -13.89 11.20
N THR A 62 13.88 -13.25 12.33
CA THR A 62 13.68 -13.95 13.61
C THR A 62 12.50 -14.92 13.54
N LEU A 63 11.37 -14.51 12.96
CA LEU A 63 10.18 -15.33 12.81
C LEU A 63 10.47 -16.60 11.99
N VAL A 64 11.20 -16.46 10.87
CA VAL A 64 11.57 -17.57 9.99
C VAL A 64 12.59 -18.47 10.67
N THR A 65 13.62 -17.92 11.31
CA THR A 65 14.63 -18.73 12.02
C THR A 65 14.00 -19.55 13.15
N ASN A 66 13.18 -18.92 14.01
CA ASN A 66 12.48 -19.62 15.09
C ASN A 66 11.49 -20.67 14.51
N GLY A 67 10.78 -20.31 13.44
CA GLY A 67 9.88 -21.22 12.75
C GLY A 67 10.57 -22.46 12.20
N ILE A 68 11.74 -22.33 11.57
CA ILE A 68 12.54 -23.46 11.06
C ILE A 68 12.99 -24.38 12.19
N ILE A 69 13.43 -23.82 13.32
CA ILE A 69 13.83 -24.62 14.50
C ILE A 69 12.65 -25.50 14.95
N HIS A 70 11.45 -24.93 15.04
CA HIS A 70 10.25 -25.68 15.43
C HIS A 70 9.69 -26.62 14.35
N MET A 71 10.07 -26.48 13.07
CA MET A 71 9.72 -27.48 12.05
C MET A 71 10.55 -28.77 12.19
N GLY A 72 11.71 -28.71 12.86
CA GLY A 72 12.60 -29.86 13.08
C GLY A 72 12.36 -30.61 14.39
N GLU A 73 11.56 -30.06 15.30
CA GLU A 73 11.36 -30.57 16.66
C GLU A 73 9.88 -30.92 16.90
N ASP A 74 9.59 -32.15 17.35
CA ASP A 74 8.22 -32.60 17.70
C ASP A 74 7.81 -32.13 19.12
N ASP A 75 8.69 -31.42 19.83
CA ASP A 75 8.54 -31.09 21.24
C ASP A 75 7.89 -29.71 21.42
N THR A 76 6.61 -29.61 21.04
CA THR A 76 5.83 -28.36 21.15
C THR A 76 5.44 -28.03 22.61
N GLU A 77 5.71 -28.93 23.57
CA GLU A 77 5.17 -28.86 24.94
C GLU A 77 5.88 -27.85 25.87
N LEU A 78 7.01 -27.27 25.46
CA LEU A 78 7.78 -26.30 26.26
C LEU A 78 7.68 -24.84 25.81
N LEU A 79 6.88 -24.53 24.78
CA LEU A 79 6.79 -23.17 24.27
C LEU A 79 6.08 -22.22 25.25
N SER A 80 6.68 -21.05 25.46
CA SER A 80 6.03 -19.92 26.12
C SER A 80 4.87 -19.38 25.29
N ALA A 81 3.98 -18.60 25.91
CA ALA A 81 2.87 -17.96 25.21
C ALA A 81 3.31 -17.03 24.06
N VAL A 82 4.52 -16.46 24.14
CA VAL A 82 5.09 -15.60 23.09
C VAL A 82 5.55 -16.46 21.91
N GLU A 83 6.31 -17.53 22.17
CA GLU A 83 6.79 -18.45 21.13
C GLU A 83 5.63 -19.13 20.42
N TRP A 84 4.57 -19.52 21.15
CA TRP A 84 3.34 -20.04 20.55
C TRP A 84 2.70 -19.06 19.56
N LYS A 85 2.67 -17.78 19.92
CA LYS A 85 2.12 -16.74 19.05
C LYS A 85 3.00 -16.53 17.82
N GLU A 86 4.33 -16.51 17.99
CA GLU A 86 5.28 -16.41 16.89
C GLU A 86 5.14 -17.60 15.92
N LEU A 87 5.10 -18.82 16.45
CA LEU A 87 4.90 -20.03 15.66
C LEU A 87 3.56 -20.01 14.91
N ALA A 88 2.48 -19.58 15.56
CA ALA A 88 1.18 -19.43 14.89
C ALA A 88 1.23 -18.44 13.71
N ILE A 89 1.93 -17.32 13.88
CA ILE A 89 2.13 -16.32 12.81
C ILE A 89 2.99 -16.91 11.68
N PHE A 90 4.04 -17.66 12.02
CA PHE A 90 4.88 -18.37 11.05
C PHE A 90 4.07 -19.39 10.24
N CYS A 91 3.20 -20.19 10.89
CA CYS A 91 2.31 -21.11 10.19
C CYS A 91 1.35 -20.39 9.24
N GLU A 92 0.83 -19.21 9.59
CA GLU A 92 0.02 -18.41 8.67
C GLU A 92 0.82 -17.90 7.47
N LEU A 93 2.10 -17.54 7.67
CA LEU A 93 3.00 -17.17 6.57
C LEU A 93 3.17 -18.34 5.58
N LEU A 94 3.41 -19.56 6.08
CA LEU A 94 3.54 -20.76 5.24
C LEU A 94 2.26 -21.07 4.46
N LYS A 95 1.08 -20.90 5.07
CA LYS A 95 -0.21 -21.09 4.39
C LYS A 95 -0.45 -20.08 3.27
N MET A 96 0.02 -18.84 3.44
CA MET A 96 -0.18 -17.76 2.46
C MET A 96 0.82 -17.79 1.31
N VAL A 97 2.01 -18.36 1.49
CA VAL A 97 3.06 -18.41 0.47
C VAL A 97 3.26 -19.87 0.03
N PRO A 98 2.69 -20.29 -1.11
CA PRO A 98 2.83 -21.65 -1.59
C PRO A 98 4.31 -22.05 -1.75
N ARG A 99 4.64 -23.27 -1.32
CA ARG A 99 5.99 -23.87 -1.40
C ARG A 99 7.07 -23.20 -0.54
N LEU A 100 6.72 -22.20 0.29
CA LEU A 100 7.69 -21.55 1.15
C LEU A 100 8.32 -22.53 2.14
N GLU A 101 7.53 -23.44 2.71
CA GLU A 101 8.01 -24.48 3.63
C GLU A 101 9.11 -25.33 3.00
N ALA A 102 8.84 -25.94 1.84
CA ALA A 102 9.82 -26.74 1.12
C ALA A 102 11.07 -25.94 0.75
N TRP A 103 10.90 -24.69 0.32
CA TRP A 103 12.03 -23.79 0.06
C TRP A 103 12.87 -23.56 1.30
N LEU A 104 12.28 -23.24 2.46
CA LEU A 104 13.02 -23.01 3.69
C LEU A 104 13.78 -24.26 4.16
N MET A 105 13.20 -25.44 3.99
CA MET A 105 13.81 -26.73 4.38
C MET A 105 14.99 -27.13 3.48
N GLU A 106 14.97 -26.71 2.21
CA GLU A 106 16.02 -27.01 1.23
C GLU A 106 17.08 -25.90 1.12
N SER A 107 16.83 -24.74 1.72
CA SER A 107 17.69 -23.55 1.62
C SER A 107 18.89 -23.60 2.55
N SER A 108 20.00 -23.04 2.08
CA SER A 108 21.12 -22.62 2.93
C SER A 108 20.77 -21.41 3.80
N GLU A 109 21.59 -21.13 4.81
CA GLU A 109 21.38 -19.97 5.70
C GLU A 109 21.33 -18.64 4.93
N ASP A 110 22.22 -18.43 3.96
CA ASP A 110 22.23 -17.23 3.11
C ASP A 110 20.97 -17.08 2.25
N GLU A 111 20.42 -18.21 1.77
CA GLU A 111 19.16 -18.24 1.02
C GLU A 111 17.98 -17.93 1.94
N VAL A 112 17.96 -18.44 3.18
CA VAL A 112 16.93 -18.11 4.18
C VAL A 112 16.94 -16.61 4.50
N ILE A 113 18.11 -16.00 4.61
CA ILE A 113 18.24 -14.53 4.79
C ILE A 113 17.65 -13.81 3.58
N SER A 114 18.01 -14.24 2.37
CA SER A 114 17.52 -13.64 1.13
C SER A 114 15.99 -13.75 0.98
N ILE A 115 15.41 -14.91 1.34
CA ILE A 115 13.96 -15.14 1.38
C ILE A 115 13.31 -14.20 2.41
N SER A 116 13.89 -14.10 3.60
CA SER A 116 13.40 -13.24 4.68
C SER A 116 13.39 -11.77 4.25
N ASP A 117 14.42 -11.30 3.54
CA ASP A 117 14.49 -9.94 3.01
C ASP A 117 13.40 -9.64 1.98
N LEU A 118 13.10 -10.60 1.10
CA LEU A 118 12.01 -10.47 0.12
C LEU A 118 10.64 -10.39 0.81
N ILE A 119 10.43 -11.20 1.84
CA ILE A 119 9.19 -11.18 2.64
C ILE A 119 9.05 -9.85 3.38
N GLN A 120 10.11 -9.43 4.08
CA GLN A 120 10.15 -8.16 4.80
C GLN A 120 9.91 -6.97 3.86
N LYS A 121 10.48 -7.00 2.65
CA LYS A 121 10.24 -5.98 1.62
C LYS A 121 8.77 -5.91 1.21
N GLY A 122 8.09 -7.04 1.08
CA GLY A 122 6.65 -7.11 0.80
C GLY A 122 5.81 -6.46 1.90
N ILE A 123 6.08 -6.82 3.16
CA ILE A 123 5.38 -6.30 4.35
C ILE A 123 5.62 -4.80 4.50
N ASN A 124 6.86 -4.33 4.35
CA ASN A 124 7.19 -2.91 4.36
C ASN A 124 6.43 -2.15 3.25
N GLY A 125 6.25 -2.79 2.10
CA GLY A 125 5.42 -2.29 1.02
C GLY A 125 3.96 -2.09 1.45
N ALA A 126 3.36 -3.07 2.13
CA ALA A 126 1.99 -2.98 2.64
C ALA A 126 1.81 -1.75 3.54
N CYS A 127 2.69 -1.58 4.53
CA CYS A 127 2.66 -0.43 5.44
C CYS A 127 2.85 0.91 4.69
N ALA A 128 3.73 0.94 3.70
CA ALA A 128 3.95 2.13 2.89
C ALA A 128 2.69 2.52 2.08
N ASP A 129 1.97 1.54 1.53
CA ASP A 129 0.74 1.78 0.78
C ASP A 129 -0.41 2.25 1.68
N ASP A 130 -0.59 1.63 2.85
CA ASP A 130 -1.59 2.05 3.84
C ASP A 130 -1.35 3.50 4.25
N THR A 131 -0.13 3.84 4.65
CA THR A 131 0.21 5.21 5.05
C THR A 131 0.18 6.21 3.89
N LYS A 132 0.37 5.78 2.65
CA LYS A 132 0.25 6.64 1.45
C LYS A 132 -1.21 6.94 1.13
N GLY A 133 -2.08 5.94 1.16
CA GLY A 133 -3.52 6.09 0.88
C GLY A 133 -4.25 6.88 1.96
N MET A 134 -3.95 6.61 3.24
CA MET A 134 -4.63 7.25 4.37
C MET A 134 -4.40 8.77 4.44
N LYS A 135 -3.24 9.28 3.99
CA LYS A 135 -2.93 10.72 4.06
C LYS A 135 -3.93 11.61 3.33
N GLY A 136 -4.43 11.18 2.17
CA GLY A 136 -5.42 11.90 1.38
C GLY A 136 -6.79 11.79 2.00
N ALA A 137 -7.21 10.57 2.36
CA ALA A 137 -8.50 10.32 3.01
C ALA A 137 -8.66 11.10 4.32
N ILE A 138 -7.60 11.22 5.13
CA ILE A 138 -7.60 12.06 6.33
C ILE A 138 -7.80 13.53 5.97
N ILE A 139 -7.14 14.03 4.92
CA ILE A 139 -7.33 15.42 4.47
C ILE A 139 -8.77 15.66 4.03
N ASP A 140 -9.34 14.75 3.24
CA ASP A 140 -10.75 14.83 2.83
C ASP A 140 -11.68 14.87 4.03
N TRP A 141 -11.46 13.98 5.01
CA TRP A 141 -12.24 13.92 6.23
C TRP A 141 -12.15 15.20 7.06
N ILE A 142 -10.95 15.79 7.17
CA ILE A 142 -10.77 17.07 7.86
C ILE A 142 -11.03 18.28 6.96
N THR A 143 -11.49 18.17 5.72
CA THR A 143 -11.79 19.35 4.89
C THR A 143 -13.31 19.56 4.91
N PRO A 144 -13.84 20.75 5.26
CA PRO A 144 -15.29 20.95 5.29
C PRO A 144 -15.84 20.84 3.88
N LYS A 145 -17.04 20.26 3.73
CA LYS A 145 -17.66 20.09 2.41
C LYS A 145 -17.83 21.45 1.72
N GLY A 146 -17.28 21.57 0.51
CA GLY A 146 -17.37 22.78 -0.31
C GLY A 146 -16.45 23.93 0.12
N GLN A 147 -15.52 23.71 1.06
CA GLN A 147 -14.54 24.71 1.48
C GLN A 147 -13.12 24.16 1.40
N SER A 148 -12.13 25.03 1.21
CA SER A 148 -10.71 24.70 1.41
C SER A 148 -10.30 25.01 2.84
N LEU A 149 -9.29 24.31 3.35
CA LEU A 149 -8.63 24.71 4.59
C LEU A 149 -7.98 26.09 4.42
N THR A 150 -8.04 26.91 5.48
CA THR A 150 -7.46 28.27 5.52
C THR A 150 -5.97 28.28 5.17
N LEU A 151 -5.25 27.19 5.49
CA LEU A 151 -3.98 26.82 4.89
C LEU A 151 -4.17 25.51 4.13
N HIS A 152 -3.86 25.50 2.84
CA HIS A 152 -3.97 24.29 2.03
C HIS A 152 -2.97 23.24 2.52
N ILE A 153 -3.47 22.09 2.98
CA ILE A 153 -2.62 20.95 3.33
C ILE A 153 -2.37 20.11 2.07
N PRO A 154 -1.12 20.03 1.57
CA PRO A 154 -0.81 19.22 0.41
C PRO A 154 -1.06 17.73 0.70
N TRP A 155 -1.71 17.03 -0.23
CA TRP A 155 -2.25 15.67 -0.03
C TRP A 155 -1.23 14.57 0.22
N ASN A 156 -0.05 14.71 -0.36
CA ASN A 156 1.00 13.69 -0.41
C ASN A 156 2.22 14.01 0.48
N VAL A 157 2.30 15.21 1.04
CA VAL A 157 3.45 15.68 1.84
C VAL A 157 3.07 15.74 3.31
N LYS A 158 3.95 15.24 4.20
CA LYS A 158 3.74 15.29 5.66
C LYS A 158 4.08 16.67 6.26
N SER A 159 4.97 17.41 5.61
CA SER A 159 5.40 18.75 6.03
C SER A 159 4.21 19.71 6.13
N GLY A 160 4.20 20.55 7.16
CA GLY A 160 3.10 21.50 7.41
C GLY A 160 1.82 20.86 7.94
N ARG A 161 1.87 19.62 8.45
CA ARG A 161 0.77 18.94 9.15
C ARG A 161 1.04 18.79 10.64
N GLY A 162 0.07 18.22 11.35
CA GLY A 162 0.17 17.95 12.78
C GLY A 162 0.11 19.26 13.55
N PHE A 163 0.99 19.43 14.54
CA PHE A 163 1.07 20.66 15.33
C PHE A 163 1.51 21.91 14.55
N ASN A 164 2.02 21.75 13.33
CA ASN A 164 2.43 22.87 12.47
C ASN A 164 1.28 23.49 11.65
N HIS A 165 0.04 23.07 11.89
CA HIS A 165 -1.13 23.60 11.18
C HIS A 165 -2.34 23.62 12.10
N GLU A 166 -3.01 24.77 12.18
CA GLU A 166 -4.14 25.05 13.09
C GLU A 166 -5.14 23.89 13.21
N ARG A 167 -5.72 23.46 12.09
CA ARG A 167 -6.75 22.42 12.13
C ARG A 167 -6.25 21.04 12.58
N THR A 168 -5.09 20.60 12.10
CA THR A 168 -4.55 19.29 12.49
C THR A 168 -3.94 19.32 13.89
N GLY A 169 -3.41 20.46 14.32
CA GLY A 169 -2.89 20.69 15.66
C GLY A 169 -4.00 20.68 16.70
N ALA A 170 -5.11 21.37 16.42
CA ALA A 170 -6.30 21.34 17.25
C ALA A 170 -6.85 19.92 17.45
N LEU A 171 -6.88 19.08 16.40
CA LEU A 171 -7.33 17.69 16.49
C LEU A 171 -6.38 16.78 17.28
N LEU A 172 -5.08 17.08 17.28
CA LEU A 172 -4.07 16.34 18.04
C LEU A 172 -3.86 16.88 19.46
N CYS A 173 -4.51 18.01 19.79
CA CYS A 173 -4.39 18.62 21.10
C CYS A 173 -4.93 17.67 22.17
N PRO A 174 -4.15 17.35 23.22
CA PRO A 174 -4.62 16.50 24.31
C PRO A 174 -5.90 17.05 24.95
N THR A 175 -6.80 16.17 25.40
CA THR A 175 -8.12 16.55 25.95
C THR A 175 -8.05 17.47 27.18
N GLY A 176 -6.90 17.55 27.86
CA GLY A 176 -6.66 18.46 28.99
C GLY A 176 -6.04 19.81 28.62
N LEU A 177 -5.80 20.06 27.33
CA LEU A 177 -5.20 21.30 26.83
C LEU A 177 -6.17 21.97 25.85
N ASP A 178 -6.23 23.30 25.93
CA ASP A 178 -6.96 24.11 24.96
C ASP A 178 -5.99 24.60 23.89
N TRP A 179 -6.22 24.18 22.64
CA TRP A 179 -5.42 24.59 21.49
C TRP A 179 -5.38 26.11 21.32
N ASN A 180 -6.47 26.80 21.64
CA ASN A 180 -6.56 28.26 21.52
C ASN A 180 -5.88 28.99 22.68
N ASN A 181 -5.41 28.27 23.71
CA ASN A 181 -4.76 28.86 24.86
C ASN A 181 -3.25 29.02 24.61
N THR A 182 -2.89 30.21 24.13
CA THR A 182 -1.50 30.60 23.81
C THR A 182 -0.55 30.65 25.01
N LYS A 183 -1.03 30.50 26.25
CA LYS A 183 -0.17 30.54 27.45
C LYS A 183 0.85 29.39 27.49
N TYR A 184 0.56 28.25 26.87
CA TYR A 184 1.47 27.09 26.89
C TYR A 184 2.62 27.18 25.87
N PHE A 185 2.51 28.04 24.84
CA PHE A 185 3.54 28.20 23.80
C PHE A 185 4.84 28.81 24.35
N PHE A 186 4.77 29.59 25.43
CA PHE A 186 5.93 30.30 25.99
C PHE A 186 6.74 29.49 27.02
N TYR A 187 6.19 28.41 27.59
CA TYR A 187 6.88 27.63 28.63
C TYR A 187 7.75 26.49 28.09
N SER A 188 7.82 26.26 26.77
CA SER A 188 8.59 25.16 26.17
C SER A 188 9.82 25.61 25.37
N LEU A 189 10.20 26.89 25.38
CA LEU A 189 11.52 27.30 24.91
C LEU A 189 12.52 27.17 26.06
N PRO A 190 13.65 26.44 25.90
CA PRO A 190 14.69 26.42 26.91
C PRO A 190 15.24 27.84 27.03
N ASN A 191 15.18 28.40 28.23
CA ASN A 191 15.82 29.66 28.59
C ASN A 191 17.26 29.67 28.03
N GLN A 192 17.50 30.46 26.99
CA GLN A 192 18.85 30.79 26.58
C GLN A 192 19.45 31.73 27.63
N ILE A 193 20.40 31.17 28.38
CA ILE A 193 21.69 31.72 28.81
C ILE A 193 21.75 33.25 28.94
N ASP A 194 21.88 33.72 30.18
CA ASP A 194 22.72 34.88 30.51
C ASP A 194 24.15 34.38 30.81
#